data_AF-A0A9Q5XJ65-F1
#
_entry.id   AF-A0A9Q5XJ65-F1
#
_cell.length_a   1.000
_cell.length_b   1.000
_cell.length_c   1.000
_cell.angle_alpha   90.00
_cell.angle_beta   90.00
_cell.angle_gamma   90.00
#
_symmetry.space_group_name_H-M   'P 1'
#
loop_
_entity.id
_entity.type
_entity.pdbx_description
1 polymer ?
#
loop_
_entity_poly.entity_id
_entity_poly.type
_entity_poly.pdbx_seq_one_letter_code
_entity_poly.pdbx_strand_id
1 'polypeptide(L)'
;MEIIQGTCSCGEPISIELNAHPKSCGRTDRKRPFYPDENVEPEVIGQFIYSQDGVTVFRCRKCSGWIADTVPEAALKVPDA
;
A
#
# COMPACT_ATOMS: atom_id res chain seq x y z
N MET A 1 13.95 -4.47 -0.76
CA MET A 1 12.54 -4.05 -0.93
C MET A 1 12.52 -3.02 -2.03
N GLU A 2 11.68 -3.21 -3.04
CA GLU A 2 11.55 -2.28 -4.17
C GLU A 2 10.28 -1.49 -3.96
N ILE A 3 10.39 -0.16 -3.89
CA ILE A 3 9.25 0.73 -3.71
C ILE A 3 9.15 1.57 -4.98
N ILE A 4 8.00 1.49 -5.64
CA ILE A 4 7.66 2.33 -6.79
C ILE A 4 6.66 3.39 -6.36
N GLN A 5 6.62 4.52 -7.07
CA GLN A 5 5.62 5.54 -6.84
C GLN A 5 4.57 5.49 -7.95
N GLY A 6 3.32 5.44 -7.54
CA GLY A 6 2.15 5.59 -8.38
C GLY A 6 1.41 6.87 -8.02
N THR A 7 0.56 7.34 -8.92
CA THR A 7 -0.28 8.51 -8.67
C THR A 7 -1.72 8.13 -8.87
N CYS A 8 -2.55 8.34 -7.85
CA CYS A 8 -3.98 8.15 -7.97
C CYS A 8 -4.55 9.14 -9.00
N SER A 9 -5.64 8.78 -9.67
CA SER A 9 -6.37 9.66 -10.61
C SER A 9 -6.75 11.05 -10.06
N CYS A 10 -6.82 11.22 -8.74
CA CYS A 10 -7.08 12.50 -8.07
C CYS A 10 -5.81 13.36 -7.83
N GLY A 11 -4.66 12.91 -8.35
CA GLY A 11 -3.35 13.52 -8.21
C GLY A 11 -2.63 13.22 -6.90
N GLU A 12 -3.13 12.29 -6.09
CA GLU A 12 -2.49 11.94 -4.82
C GLU A 12 -1.37 10.90 -5.02
N PRO A 13 -0.14 11.19 -4.55
CA PRO A 13 0.96 10.24 -4.65
C PRO A 13 0.76 9.07 -3.68
N ILE A 14 1.07 7.87 -4.16
CA ILE A 14 0.97 6.61 -3.42
C ILE A 14 2.25 5.82 -3.66
N SER A 15 2.87 5.34 -2.60
CA SER A 15 4.01 4.43 -2.69
C SER A 15 3.51 2.99 -2.73
N ILE A 16 4.13 2.14 -3.56
CA ILE A 16 3.79 0.73 -3.68
C ILE A 16 5.06 -0.07 -3.44
N GLU A 17 5.06 -0.85 -2.37
CA GLU A 17 6.10 -1.84 -2.12
C GLU A 17 5.81 -3.10 -2.95
N LEU A 18 6.78 -3.49 -3.76
CA LEU A 18 6.79 -4.75 -4.51
C LEU A 18 7.49 -5.84 -3.71
N ASN A 19 6.96 -7.06 -3.80
CA ASN A 19 7.45 -8.23 -3.07
C ASN A 19 7.39 -8.08 -1.54
N ALA A 20 6.37 -7.39 -1.04
CA ALA A 20 6.14 -7.22 0.39
C ALA A 20 6.00 -8.59 1.09
N HIS A 21 6.49 -8.66 2.33
CA HIS A 21 6.47 -9.91 3.10
C HIS A 21 5.01 -10.36 3.32
N PRO A 22 4.65 -11.65 3.13
CA PRO A 22 3.26 -12.12 3.23
C PRO A 22 2.59 -11.86 4.58
N LYS A 23 3.38 -11.77 5.66
CA LYS A 23 2.87 -11.42 7.00
C LYS A 23 2.44 -9.96 7.15
N SER A 24 2.90 -9.10 6.24
CA SER A 24 2.72 -7.64 6.27
C SER A 24 1.90 -7.12 5.09
N CYS A 25 1.50 -8.02 4.17
CA CYS A 25 0.74 -7.70 2.99
C CYS A 25 -0.46 -8.64 2.90
N GLY A 26 -1.67 -8.09 3.04
CA GLY A 26 -2.91 -8.85 2.91
C GLY A 26 -3.24 -9.27 1.47
N ARG A 27 -2.46 -8.81 0.48
CA ARG A 27 -2.69 -9.12 -0.94
C ARG A 27 -1.81 -10.29 -1.40
N THR A 28 -2.41 -11.19 -2.15
CA THR A 28 -1.75 -12.38 -2.71
C THR A 28 -0.68 -12.03 -3.75
N ASP A 29 -0.79 -10.88 -4.40
CA ASP A 29 0.17 -10.38 -5.39
C ASP A 29 1.42 -9.72 -4.78
N ARG A 30 1.52 -9.70 -3.44
CA ARG A 30 2.64 -9.12 -2.67
C ARG A 30 2.93 -7.65 -3.02
N LYS A 31 1.91 -6.92 -3.51
CA LYS A 31 1.97 -5.47 -3.70
C LYS A 31 1.33 -4.80 -2.51
N ARG A 32 2.04 -3.89 -1.86
CA ARG A 32 1.52 -3.14 -0.71
C ARG A 32 1.53 -1.65 -1.02
N PRO A 33 0.37 -1.06 -1.33
CA PRO A 33 0.23 0.39 -1.39
C PRO A 33 0.25 1.00 0.02
N PHE A 34 0.90 2.16 0.17
CA PHE A 34 1.00 2.97 1.39
C PHE A 34 1.23 4.45 1.02
N TYR A 35 0.95 5.39 1.92
CA TYR A 35 1.19 6.81 1.65
C TYR A 35 2.65 7.20 1.99
N PRO A 36 3.31 8.03 1.17
CA PRO A 36 4.71 8.41 1.38
C PRO A 36 4.92 9.39 2.55
N ASP A 37 3.89 10.13 2.94
CA ASP A 37 3.90 11.11 4.03
C ASP A 37 3.48 10.50 5.39
N GLU A 38 2.99 9.27 5.37
CA GLU A 38 2.89 8.40 6.53
C GLU A 38 4.29 7.88 6.86
N ASN A 39 5.10 8.76 7.44
CA ASN A 39 6.46 8.52 7.87
C ASN A 39 6.49 8.49 9.41
N VAL A 40 5.70 7.60 10.00
CA VAL A 40 5.50 7.53 11.45
C VAL A 40 6.42 6.45 12.00
N GLU A 41 7.34 6.85 12.89
CA GLU A 41 8.13 5.91 13.70
C GLU A 41 7.19 4.85 14.31
N PRO A 42 7.58 3.56 14.34
CA PRO A 42 6.71 2.49 14.81
C PRO A 42 6.19 2.80 16.23
N GLU A 43 4.88 2.98 16.36
CA GLU A 43 4.26 3.31 17.64
C GLU A 43 4.06 2.02 18.45
N VAL A 44 4.68 1.93 19.63
CA VAL A 44 4.55 0.75 20.49
C VAL A 44 3.41 0.99 21.49
N ILE A 45 2.30 0.29 21.32
CA ILE A 45 1.17 0.28 22.26
C ILE A 45 1.17 -1.06 23.02
N GLY A 46 1.83 -1.09 24.17
CA GLY A 46 1.95 -2.29 25.00
C GLY A 46 2.86 -3.35 24.35
N GLN A 47 2.36 -4.57 24.13
CA GLN A 47 3.06 -5.63 23.38
C GLN A 47 2.89 -5.53 21.86
N PHE A 48 2.07 -4.59 21.38
CA PHE A 48 1.80 -4.42 19.96
C PHE A 48 2.67 -3.31 19.40
N ILE A 49 3.53 -3.67 18.45
CA ILE A 49 4.29 -2.71 17.64
C ILE A 49 3.40 -2.34 16.46
N TYR A 50 2.76 -1.18 16.54
CA TYR A 50 2.08 -0.54 15.42
C TYR A 50 3.15 0.03 14.48
N SER A 51 3.77 -0.88 13.72
CA SER A 51 4.60 -0.50 12.59
C SER A 51 3.68 -0.27 11.39
N GLN A 52 3.76 0.90 10.75
CA GLN A 52 3.12 1.14 9.46
C GLN A 52 3.57 0.14 8.38
N ASP A 53 4.62 -0.65 8.65
CA ASP A 53 4.99 -1.85 7.90
C ASP A 53 3.85 -2.87 7.72
N GLY A 54 2.78 -2.82 8.53
CA GLY A 54 1.66 -3.78 8.44
C GLY A 54 0.40 -3.30 7.74
N VAL A 55 0.26 -2.00 7.42
CA VAL A 55 -1.03 -1.46 6.93
C VAL A 55 -0.99 -1.33 5.41
N THR A 56 -1.75 -2.19 4.74
CA THR A 56 -2.01 -2.06 3.30
C THR A 56 -3.17 -1.08 3.11
N VAL A 57 -2.96 0.01 2.37
CA VAL A 57 -4.08 0.89 1.99
C VAL A 57 -4.72 0.39 0.70
N PHE A 58 -6.05 0.26 0.72
CA PHE A 58 -6.83 -0.18 -0.44
C PHE A 58 -7.56 0.97 -1.13
N ARG A 59 -7.74 2.09 -0.43
CA ARG A 59 -8.48 3.25 -0.90
C ARG A 59 -7.66 4.53 -0.80
N CYS A 60 -7.82 5.38 -1.80
CA CYS A 60 -7.27 6.72 -1.83
C CYS A 60 -7.87 7.55 -0.67
N ARG A 61 -7.06 8.26 0.10
CA ARG A 61 -7.52 9.06 1.24
C ARG A 61 -8.25 10.33 0.79
N LYS A 62 -7.86 10.91 -0.36
CA LYS A 62 -8.49 12.11 -0.91
C LYS A 62 -9.77 11.83 -1.68
N CYS A 63 -9.77 10.84 -2.58
CA CYS A 63 -10.95 10.57 -3.42
C CYS A 63 -11.75 9.32 -3.02
N SER A 64 -11.31 8.57 -2.01
CA SER A 64 -11.93 7.29 -1.58
C SER A 64 -11.98 6.20 -2.65
N GLY A 65 -11.39 6.43 -3.83
CA GLY A 65 -11.34 5.47 -4.93
C GLY A 65 -10.45 4.28 -4.62
N TRP A 66 -10.73 3.14 -5.25
CA TRP A 66 -9.91 1.94 -5.10
C TRP A 66 -8.54 2.13 -5.74
N ILE A 67 -7.49 1.97 -4.95
CA ILE A 67 -6.10 2.16 -5.41
C ILE A 67 -5.74 1.17 -6.50
N ALA A 68 -6.29 -0.05 -6.45
CA ALA A 68 -6.09 -1.05 -7.50
C ALA A 68 -6.63 -0.62 -8.87
N ASP A 69 -7.62 0.29 -8.90
CA ASP A 69 -8.25 0.77 -10.14
C ASP A 69 -7.68 2.12 -10.57
N THR A 70 -7.28 2.97 -9.61
CA THR A 70 -6.80 4.34 -9.86
C THR A 70 -5.29 4.45 -10.01
N VAL A 71 -4.54 3.44 -9.54
CA VAL A 71 -3.07 3.40 -9.61
C VAL A 71 -2.66 2.11 -10.34
N PRO A 72 -2.25 2.20 -11.61
CA PRO A 72 -1.87 1.04 -12.43
C PRO A 72 -0.78 0.17 -11.79
N GLU A 73 0.16 0.80 -11.10
CA GLU A 73 1.26 0.16 -10.38
C GLU A 73 0.76 -0.73 -9.23
N ALA A 74 -0.35 -0.33 -8.61
CA ALA A 74 -1.02 -1.03 -7.52
C ALA A 74 -2.12 -1.98 -7.99
N ALA A 75 -2.31 -2.15 -9.31
CA ALA A 75 -3.36 -3.00 -9.85
C ALA A 75 -3.20 -4.44 -9.35
N LEU A 76 -4.34 -5.06 -9.03
CA LEU A 76 -4.39 -6.47 -8.67
C LEU A 76 -3.85 -7.29 -9.84
N LYS A 77 -2.94 -8.22 -9.54
CA LYS A 77 -2.55 -9.21 -10.54
C LYS A 77 -3.74 -10.12 -10.77
N VAL A 78 -4.56 -9.82 -11.78
CA VAL A 78 -5.57 -10.74 -12.27
C VAL A 78 -4.84 -11.93 -12.91
N PRO A 79 -5.15 -13.18 -12.51
CA PRO A 79 -4.62 -14.33 -13.24
C PRO A 79 -5.12 -14.25 -14.69
N ASP A 80 -4.22 -14.38 -15.65
CA ASP A 80 -4.58 -14.51 -17.06
C ASP A 80 -5.58 -15.67 -17.19
N ALA A 81 -6.76 -15.36 -17.70
CA ALA A 81 -7.87 -16.30 -17.90
C ALA A 81 -7.66 -17.20 -19.11
#